data_AF-A0A1Q4DXY7-F1
#
_entry.id   AF-A0A1Q4DXY7-F1
#
_cell.length_a   1.000
_cell.length_b   1.000
_cell.length_c   1.000
_cell.angle_alpha   90.00
_cell.angle_beta   90.00
_cell.angle_gamma   90.00
#
_symmetry.space_group_name_H-M   'P 1'
#
loop_
_entity.id
_entity.type
_entity.pdbx_description
1 polymer ?
#
loop_
_entity_poly.entity_id
_entity_poly.type
_entity_poly.pdbx_seq_one_letter_code
_entity_poly.pdbx_strand_id
1 'polypeptide(L)'
;MVSAAITGIIGFAGVLIGALLQRFWQHRKFLSDSKYEAYILFLKSLAGSGATKPDSEARWLAVSGMIEAKSRIALFGSVDVVAALGRFSADHQRVNSENFDELARIITLMRTDVGAGKIPDLDSHIRGLLFDVRR
;
A
#
# COMPACT_ATOMS: atom_id res chain seq x y z
N MET A 1 42.20 4.11 35.58
CA MET A 1 42.32 3.66 34.18
C MET A 1 41.25 2.65 33.78
N VAL A 2 40.96 1.62 34.59
CA VAL A 2 39.94 0.60 34.28
C VAL A 2 38.53 1.18 34.04
N SER A 3 38.10 2.16 34.83
CA SER A 3 36.79 2.82 34.66
C SER A 3 36.63 3.54 33.31
N ALA A 4 37.68 4.22 32.82
CA ALA A 4 37.64 4.90 31.53
C ALA A 4 37.53 3.92 30.35
N ALA A 5 38.20 2.77 30.44
CA ALA A 5 38.12 1.72 29.42
C ALA A 5 36.72 1.10 29.36
N ILE A 6 36.10 0.82 30.51
CA ILE A 6 34.73 0.27 30.59
C ILE A 6 33.72 1.28 30.00
N THR A 7 33.81 2.56 30.39
CA THR A 7 32.95 3.61 29.84
C THR A 7 33.09 3.75 28.32
N GLY A 8 34.31 3.67 27.80
CA GLY A 8 34.57 3.71 26.36
C GLY A 8 33.93 2.53 25.62
N ILE A 9 34.03 1.32 26.17
CA ILE A 9 33.42 0.11 25.57
C ILE A 9 31.89 0.21 25.57
N ILE A 10 31.29 0.67 26.67
CA ILE A 10 29.82 0.83 26.77
C ILE A 10 29.34 1.90 25.78
N GLY A 11 30.02 3.04 25.71
CA GLY A 11 29.69 4.11 24.76
C GLY A 11 29.76 3.63 23.31
N PHE A 12 30.81 2.89 22.96
CA PHE A 12 30.97 2.33 21.62
C PHE A 12 29.90 1.28 21.29
N ALA A 13 29.58 0.39 22.22
CA ALA A 13 28.52 -0.60 22.05
C ALA A 13 27.14 0.06 21.84
N GLY A 14 26.85 1.14 22.58
CA GLY A 14 25.62 1.91 22.41
C GLY A 14 25.46 2.50 21.01
N VAL A 15 26.53 3.08 20.45
CA VAL A 15 26.52 3.63 19.09
C VAL A 15 26.29 2.54 18.05
N LEU A 16 26.95 1.38 18.19
CA LEU A 16 26.77 0.25 17.28
C LEU A 16 25.34 -0.28 17.29
N ILE A 17 24.76 -0.47 18.48
CA ILE A 17 23.36 -0.93 18.63
C ILE A 17 22.40 0.09 18.03
N GLY A 18 22.61 1.39 18.30
CA GLY A 18 21.81 2.47 17.75
C GLY A 18 21.83 2.51 16.23
N ALA A 19 23.01 2.39 15.61
CA ALA A 19 23.16 2.39 14.17
C ALA A 19 22.46 1.19 13.50
N LEU A 20 22.56 0.00 14.10
CA LEU A 20 21.89 -1.21 13.61
C LEU A 20 20.36 -1.09 13.70
N LEU A 21 19.84 -0.60 14.82
CA LEU A 21 18.41 -0.33 14.99
C LEU A 21 17.92 0.70 13.98
N GLN A 22 18.65 1.81 13.82
CA GLN A 22 18.28 2.84 12.87
C GLN A 22 18.20 2.31 11.44
N ARG A 23 19.19 1.53 11.01
CA ARG A 23 19.19 0.92 9.67
C ARG A 23 17.99 0.00 9.47
N PHE A 24 17.65 -0.80 10.47
CA PHE A 24 16.50 -1.69 10.41
C PHE A 24 15.17 -0.92 10.29
N TRP A 25 15.02 0.16 11.04
CA TRP A 25 13.81 0.99 11.03
C TRP A 25 13.68 1.77 9.72
N GLN A 26 14.79 2.29 9.20
CA GLN A 26 14.82 2.97 7.90
C GLN A 26 14.43 2.02 6.77
N HIS A 27 14.92 0.78 6.78
CA HIS A 27 14.55 -0.20 5.76
C HIS A 27 13.05 -0.55 5.82
N ARG A 28 12.50 -0.76 7.02
CA ARG A 28 11.06 -1.00 7.20
C ARG A 28 10.21 0.19 6.74
N LYS A 29 10.63 1.40 7.10
CA LYS A 29 9.96 2.63 6.68
C LYS A 29 9.96 2.78 5.16
N PHE A 30 11.12 2.58 4.52
CA PHE A 30 11.25 2.64 3.07
C PHE A 30 10.29 1.68 2.35
N LEU A 31 10.19 0.44 2.83
CA LEU A 31 9.24 -0.53 2.25
C LEU A 31 7.79 -0.11 2.46
N SER A 32 7.45 0.37 3.66
CA SER A 32 6.10 0.86 3.96
C SER A 32 5.71 2.06 3.09
N ASP A 33 6.60 3.03 2.93
CA ASP A 33 6.39 4.22 2.11
C ASP A 33 6.25 3.83 0.63
N SER A 34 7.10 2.91 0.15
CA SER A 34 7.05 2.39 -1.22
C SER A 34 5.73 1.68 -1.55
N LYS A 35 5.22 0.87 -0.61
CA LYS A 35 3.89 0.22 -0.71
C LYS A 35 2.78 1.26 -0.73
N TYR A 36 2.80 2.21 0.21
CA TYR A 36 1.79 3.25 0.32
C TYR A 36 1.66 4.07 -0.96
N GLU A 37 2.79 4.52 -1.52
CA GLU A 37 2.80 5.25 -2.79
C GLU A 37 2.21 4.44 -3.94
N ALA A 38 2.57 3.15 -4.05
CA ALA A 38 2.05 2.27 -5.09
C ALA A 38 0.53 2.06 -4.96
N TYR A 39 0.02 1.89 -3.73
CA TYR A 39 -1.41 1.74 -3.46
C TYR A 39 -2.19 3.02 -3.78
N ILE A 40 -1.67 4.19 -3.38
CA ILE A 40 -2.30 5.47 -3.72
C ILE A 40 -2.29 5.72 -5.22
N LEU A 41 -1.18 5.42 -5.92
CA LEU A 41 -1.11 5.54 -7.37
C LEU A 41 -2.15 4.64 -8.05
N PHE A 42 -2.25 3.38 -7.61
CA PHE A 42 -3.26 2.44 -8.14
C PHE A 42 -4.67 3.00 -8.00
N LEU A 43 -5.05 3.48 -6.81
CA LEU A 43 -6.40 4.01 -6.55
C LEU A 43 -6.68 5.28 -7.37
N LYS A 44 -5.70 6.19 -7.49
CA LYS A 44 -5.82 7.39 -8.34
C LYS A 44 -6.00 7.03 -9.81
N SER A 45 -5.17 6.12 -10.32
CA SER A 45 -5.24 5.63 -11.70
C SER A 45 -6.54 4.89 -11.99
N LEU A 46 -7.03 4.07 -11.05
CA LEU A 46 -8.31 3.38 -11.16
C LEU A 46 -9.47 4.38 -11.28
N ALA A 47 -9.52 5.37 -10.38
CA ALA A 47 -10.53 6.44 -10.40
C ALA A 47 -10.47 7.28 -11.68
N GLY A 48 -9.26 7.68 -12.09
CA GLY A 48 -9.04 8.44 -13.33
C GLY A 48 -9.44 7.67 -14.58
N SER A 49 -9.27 6.34 -14.56
CA SER A 49 -9.72 5.50 -15.67
C SER A 49 -11.25 5.54 -15.81
N GLY A 50 -12.00 5.44 -14.73
CA GLY A 50 -13.48 5.44 -14.77
C GLY A 50 -14.10 6.75 -15.26
N ALA A 51 -13.43 7.89 -15.03
CA ALA A 51 -13.95 9.21 -15.34
C ALA A 51 -13.60 9.74 -16.74
N THR A 52 -12.79 9.02 -17.52
CA THR A 52 -12.21 9.53 -18.78
C THR A 52 -12.82 8.90 -20.03
N LYS A 53 -12.90 9.69 -21.12
CA LYS A 53 -13.39 9.20 -22.42
C LYS A 53 -12.46 8.12 -23.00
N PRO A 54 -12.98 7.15 -23.78
CA PRO A 54 -12.21 5.98 -24.25
C PRO A 54 -10.90 6.27 -25.01
N ASP A 55 -10.74 7.46 -25.63
CA ASP A 55 -9.54 7.80 -26.42
C ASP A 55 -8.84 9.09 -25.94
N SER A 56 -9.08 9.53 -24.70
CA SER A 56 -8.39 10.70 -24.19
C SER A 56 -6.96 10.38 -23.75
N GLU A 57 -6.05 11.36 -23.89
CA GLU A 57 -4.71 11.29 -23.30
C GLU A 57 -4.79 10.97 -21.78
N ALA A 58 -5.79 11.53 -21.09
CA ALA A 58 -6.03 11.25 -19.68
C ALA A 58 -6.33 9.76 -19.40
N ARG A 59 -7.01 9.05 -20.33
CA ARG A 59 -7.24 7.60 -20.21
C ARG A 59 -5.92 6.82 -20.36
N TRP A 60 -5.07 7.22 -21.29
CA TRP A 60 -3.74 6.64 -21.46
C TRP A 60 -2.87 6.82 -20.22
N LEU A 61 -2.84 8.03 -19.64
CA LEU A 61 -2.13 8.31 -18.40
C LEU A 61 -2.66 7.47 -17.23
N ALA A 62 -3.99 7.30 -17.13
CA ALA A 62 -4.60 6.46 -16.11
C ALA A 62 -4.20 4.98 -16.27
N VAL A 63 -4.20 4.45 -17.50
CA VAL A 63 -3.78 3.07 -17.78
C VAL A 63 -2.29 2.87 -17.49
N SER A 64 -1.43 3.80 -17.93
CA SER A 64 0.00 3.77 -17.68
C SER A 64 0.30 3.76 -16.17
N GLY A 65 -0.29 4.69 -15.42
CA GLY A 65 -0.14 4.73 -13.96
C GLY A 65 -0.69 3.48 -13.27
N MET A 66 -1.74 2.86 -13.81
CA MET A 66 -2.24 1.59 -13.28
C MET A 66 -1.26 0.43 -13.50
N ILE A 67 -0.59 0.37 -14.65
CA ILE A 67 0.46 -0.62 -14.94
C ILE A 67 1.67 -0.39 -14.01
N GLU A 68 2.11 0.85 -13.86
CA GLU A 68 3.20 1.21 -12.95
C GLU A 68 2.88 0.81 -11.52
N ALA A 69 1.70 1.17 -11.03
CA ALA A 69 1.25 0.83 -9.69
C ALA A 69 1.19 -0.69 -9.49
N LYS A 70 0.57 -1.43 -10.41
CA LYS A 70 0.50 -2.91 -10.33
C LYS A 70 1.87 -3.55 -10.32
N SER A 71 2.82 -3.03 -11.11
CA SER A 71 4.20 -3.52 -11.14
C SER A 71 4.90 -3.31 -9.79
N ARG A 72 4.75 -2.12 -9.18
CA ARG A 72 5.28 -1.84 -7.84
C ARG A 72 4.61 -2.69 -6.76
N ILE A 73 3.30 -2.92 -6.85
CA ILE A 73 2.56 -3.79 -5.93
C ILE A 73 3.05 -5.24 -6.04
N ALA A 74 3.34 -5.73 -7.25
CA ALA A 74 3.90 -7.06 -7.45
C ALA A 74 5.31 -7.22 -6.83
N LEU A 75 6.11 -6.14 -6.79
CA LEU A 75 7.45 -6.15 -6.19
C LEU A 75 7.44 -6.02 -4.67
N PHE A 76 6.56 -5.17 -4.12
CA PHE A 76 6.64 -4.76 -2.72
C PHE A 76 5.44 -5.16 -1.88
N GLY A 77 4.27 -5.41 -2.47
CA GLY A 77 3.04 -5.69 -1.75
C GLY A 77 3.03 -7.06 -1.08
N SER A 78 2.16 -7.24 -0.08
CA SER A 78 1.94 -8.58 0.49
C SER A 78 1.28 -9.53 -0.51
N VAL A 79 1.49 -10.82 -0.28
CA VAL A 79 0.87 -11.91 -1.04
C VAL A 79 -0.66 -11.75 -1.10
N ASP A 80 -1.28 -11.34 0.01
CA ASP A 80 -2.74 -11.16 0.07
C ASP A 80 -3.22 -10.03 -0.84
N VAL A 81 -2.50 -8.90 -0.88
CA VAL A 81 -2.82 -7.77 -1.76
C VAL A 81 -2.63 -8.18 -3.22
N VAL A 82 -1.50 -8.83 -3.54
CA VAL A 82 -1.20 -9.27 -4.91
C VAL A 82 -2.26 -10.27 -5.40
N ALA A 83 -2.62 -11.26 -4.57
CA ALA A 83 -3.63 -12.25 -4.93
C ALA A 83 -5.02 -11.64 -5.10
N ALA A 84 -5.44 -10.73 -4.21
CA ALA A 84 -6.72 -10.04 -4.32
C ALA A 84 -6.77 -9.13 -5.57
N LEU A 85 -5.69 -8.40 -5.85
CA LEU A 85 -5.60 -7.55 -7.02
C LEU A 85 -5.56 -8.33 -8.34
N GLY A 86 -4.93 -9.52 -8.32
CA GLY A 86 -4.90 -10.44 -9.44
C GLY A 86 -6.30 -10.93 -9.81
N ARG A 87 -7.08 -11.39 -8.83
CA ARG A 87 -8.49 -11.78 -9.03
C ARG A 87 -9.33 -10.62 -9.55
N PHE A 88 -9.29 -9.48 -8.87
CA PHE A 88 -10.02 -8.29 -9.29
C PHE A 88 -9.69 -7.85 -10.71
N SER A 89 -8.41 -7.91 -11.11
CA SER A 89 -7.98 -7.52 -12.46
C SER A 89 -8.39 -8.53 -13.55
N ALA A 90 -8.56 -9.81 -13.20
CA ALA A 90 -9.00 -10.84 -14.13
C ALA A 90 -10.52 -10.79 -14.34
N ASP A 91 -11.26 -10.59 -13.24
CA ASP A 91 -12.71 -10.67 -13.23
C ASP A 91 -13.37 -9.32 -13.60
N HIS A 92 -12.66 -8.20 -13.39
CA HIS A 92 -13.24 -6.87 -13.53
C HIS A 92 -12.35 -5.92 -14.36
N GLN A 93 -12.89 -5.46 -15.50
CA GLN A 93 -12.24 -4.41 -16.31
C GLN A 93 -12.57 -2.99 -15.82
N ARG A 94 -13.65 -2.83 -15.03
CA ARG A 94 -14.15 -1.54 -14.52
C ARG A 94 -14.78 -1.72 -13.14
N VAL A 95 -14.71 -0.67 -12.33
CA VAL A 95 -15.42 -0.61 -11.04
C VAL A 95 -16.90 -0.40 -11.29
N ASN A 96 -17.76 -1.23 -10.69
CA ASN A 96 -19.22 -1.15 -10.78
C ASN A 96 -19.85 -1.62 -9.45
N SER A 97 -21.18 -1.54 -9.34
CA SER A 97 -21.90 -1.91 -8.12
C SER A 97 -21.72 -3.37 -7.69
N GLU A 98 -21.35 -4.25 -8.61
CA GLU A 98 -21.18 -5.69 -8.37
C GLU A 98 -19.83 -5.98 -7.69
N ASN A 99 -18.83 -5.11 -7.86
CA ASN A 99 -17.48 -5.33 -7.36
C ASN A 99 -17.01 -4.34 -6.28
N PHE A 100 -17.92 -3.51 -5.75
CA PHE A 100 -17.61 -2.60 -4.64
C PHE A 100 -17.08 -3.33 -3.39
N ASP A 101 -17.63 -4.50 -3.07
CA ASP A 101 -17.18 -5.31 -1.94
C ASP A 101 -15.75 -5.81 -2.13
N GLU A 102 -15.42 -6.26 -3.34
CA GLU A 102 -14.07 -6.73 -3.64
C GLU A 102 -13.06 -5.57 -3.60
N LEU A 103 -13.42 -4.42 -4.16
CA LEU A 103 -12.57 -3.24 -4.10
C LEU A 103 -12.37 -2.74 -2.66
N ALA A 104 -13.43 -2.70 -1.84
CA ALA A 104 -13.32 -2.34 -0.43
C ALA A 104 -12.43 -3.32 0.35
N ARG A 105 -12.52 -4.62 0.05
CA ARG A 105 -11.64 -5.65 0.62
C ARG A 105 -10.18 -5.43 0.22
N ILE A 106 -9.89 -5.13 -1.04
CA ILE A 106 -8.53 -4.82 -1.51
C ILE A 106 -7.96 -3.62 -0.76
N ILE A 107 -8.74 -2.55 -0.59
CA ILE A 107 -8.29 -1.36 0.15
C ILE A 107 -7.99 -1.69 1.61
N THR A 108 -8.82 -2.53 2.26
CA THR A 108 -8.56 -3.02 3.62
C THR A 108 -7.26 -3.82 3.71
N LEU A 109 -6.97 -4.67 2.71
CA LEU A 109 -5.72 -5.42 2.64
C LEU A 109 -4.52 -4.50 2.44
N MET A 110 -4.62 -3.52 1.53
CA MET A 110 -3.58 -2.51 1.29
C MET A 110 -3.28 -1.70 2.56
N ARG A 111 -4.33 -1.28 3.28
CA ARG A 111 -4.22 -0.56 4.55
C ARG A 111 -3.51 -1.41 5.62
N THR A 112 -3.90 -2.67 5.73
CA THR A 112 -3.26 -3.60 6.67
C THR A 112 -1.79 -3.83 6.31
N ASP A 113 -1.48 -3.90 5.02
CA ASP A 113 -0.13 -4.17 4.52
C ASP A 113 0.86 -3.01 4.73
N VAL A 114 0.36 -1.77 4.81
CA VAL A 114 1.17 -0.59 5.24
C VAL A 114 1.22 -0.42 6.76
N GLY A 115 0.77 -1.42 7.52
CA GLY A 115 0.89 -1.46 8.97
C GLY A 115 -0.21 -0.73 9.73
N ALA A 116 -1.30 -0.31 9.07
CA ALA A 116 -2.47 0.12 9.82
C ALA A 116 -3.17 -1.11 10.41
N GLY A 117 -3.61 -1.01 11.66
CA GLY A 117 -4.22 -2.12 12.39
C GLY A 117 -5.47 -2.66 11.71
N LYS A 118 -5.80 -3.92 12.00
CA LYS A 118 -7.07 -4.54 11.58
C LYS A 118 -8.21 -3.89 12.34
N ILE A 119 -9.15 -3.32 11.60
CA ILE A 119 -10.40 -2.78 12.15
C ILE A 119 -11.51 -3.73 11.69
N PRO A 120 -12.29 -4.32 12.61
CA PRO A 120 -13.46 -5.13 12.25
C PRO A 120 -14.42 -4.34 11.35
N ASP A 121 -15.01 -5.01 10.37
CA ASP A 121 -16.02 -4.45 9.45
C ASP A 121 -15.57 -3.20 8.67
N LEU A 122 -14.26 -2.97 8.56
CA LEU A 122 -13.72 -1.78 7.88
C LEU A 122 -14.07 -1.75 6.39
N ASP A 123 -14.15 -2.90 5.73
CA ASP A 123 -14.60 -3.03 4.36
C ASP A 123 -16.02 -2.45 4.16
N SER A 124 -16.93 -2.71 5.08
CA SER A 124 -18.29 -2.15 5.08
C SER A 124 -18.28 -0.62 5.21
N HIS A 125 -17.42 -0.08 6.08
CA HIS A 125 -17.25 1.37 6.24
C HIS A 125 -16.62 2.02 5.01
N ILE A 126 -15.60 1.40 4.41
CA ILE A 126 -14.96 1.87 3.18
C ILE A 126 -15.97 1.87 2.03
N ARG A 127 -16.79 0.83 1.92
CA ARG A 127 -17.85 0.76 0.92
C ARG A 127 -18.84 1.91 1.06
N GLY A 128 -19.33 2.16 2.28
CA GLY A 128 -20.23 3.27 2.57
C GLY A 128 -19.60 4.64 2.25
N LEU A 129 -18.32 4.81 2.57
CA LEU A 129 -17.58 6.04 2.31
C LEU A 129 -17.35 6.31 0.82
N LEU A 130 -16.96 5.30 0.05
CA LEU A 130 -16.51 5.48 -1.34
C LEU A 130 -17.64 5.41 -2.36
N PHE A 131 -18.72 4.68 -2.07
CA PHE A 131 -19.74 4.37 -3.07
C PHE A 131 -21.14 4.88 -2.72
N ASP A 132 -21.34 5.50 -1.55
CA ASP A 132 -22.61 6.07 -1.07
C ASP A 132 -23.84 5.18 -1.39
N VAL A 133 -23.68 3.86 -1.25
CA VAL A 133 -24.77 2.93 -1.49
C VAL A 133 -25.63 2.90 -0.24
N ARG A 134 -26.52 3.89 -0.10
CA ARG A 134 -27.68 3.75 0.77
C ARG A 134 -28.48 2.55 0.26
N ARG A 135 -28.56 1.49 1.06
CA ARG A 135 -29.47 0.37 0.82
C ARG A 135 -30.92 0.85 0.84
#